data_AF-A0A6J7DIN8-F1
#
_entry.id   AF-A0A6J7DIN8-F1
#
_cell.length_a   1.000
_cell.length_b   1.000
_cell.length_c   1.000
_cell.angle_alpha   90.00
_cell.angle_beta   90.00
_cell.angle_gamma   90.00
#
_symmetry.space_group_name_H-M   'P 1'
#
loop_
_entity.id
_entity.type
_entity.pdbx_description
1 polymer ?
#
loop_
_entity_poly.entity_id
_entity_poly.type
_entity_poly.pdbx_seq_one_letter_code
_entity_poly.pdbx_strand_id
1 'polypeptide(L)'
;MSHRELESLVLTRRWQLGKQHDLHDLADTLLSTESIVPTLRSLARPELVALASGTAGHHARNILLADASGLPYPEVVSLLPALLEQPTPIESETVGDITSIALHSVVALRDLVEWVAGEPLTMGATGGLLRAEEKILAAGLVVSEDDAIALARIAEAAGLVRTIDRRLYATTRGIALSDDLVALWSAAFGAIVAGLGPSVLETCATAGRLDEPFLEWALPLRDTHESDMLRRVANESRLFGMTAGGTTELGRIAIIDIDSVTTFFAPLLPELQSSVYVLDDLSIIAPGPITTDTAQFLAQISRLETRGLAPKRRLDPALILRAVATGTSVESIVARLTELSLTPVSAAVTSTISDIANNGRFITLNGTGTDTAAKASHPELGEMLLSDPRLQRLAPVKVDDLSVLYGASRLRVETALVENRYTVVAPAAEPVIVEPCAPTSLLELAQHLFETGLGSTHLERALITAGKTRTKVTLLVETSSGNKTITLEPRHVANGRVRGLDTVADVERTLPISAIIELLAVGE
;
A
#
# COMPACT_ATOMS: atom_id res chain seq x y z
N MET A 1 -0.75 9.65 28.83
CA MET A 1 -0.77 9.27 27.41
C MET A 1 -2.10 8.60 27.10
N SER A 2 -2.83 9.07 26.09
CA SER A 2 -4.07 8.45 25.60
C SER A 2 -3.77 7.24 24.71
N HIS A 3 -4.78 6.41 24.43
CA HIS A 3 -4.63 5.26 23.54
C HIS A 3 -4.16 5.67 22.13
N ARG A 4 -4.74 6.74 21.56
CA ARG A 4 -4.33 7.28 20.25
C ARG A 4 -2.90 7.80 20.24
N GLU A 5 -2.45 8.43 21.33
CA GLU A 5 -1.05 8.86 21.44
C GLU A 5 -0.10 7.66 21.46
N LEU A 6 -0.48 6.56 22.11
CA LEU A 6 0.30 5.33 22.13
C LEU A 6 0.30 4.64 20.75
N GLU A 7 -0.82 4.59 20.05
CA GLU A 7 -0.89 4.10 18.66
C GLU A 7 0.06 4.89 17.77
N SER A 8 -0.01 6.23 17.83
CA SER A 8 0.89 7.10 17.08
C SER A 8 2.35 6.84 17.42
N LEU A 9 2.69 6.73 18.71
CA LEU A 9 4.06 6.45 19.16
C LEU A 9 4.60 5.13 18.61
N VAL A 10 3.83 4.05 18.73
CA VAL A 10 4.21 2.70 18.25
C VAL A 10 4.34 2.68 16.72
N LEU A 11 3.47 3.41 16.01
CA LEU A 11 3.54 3.57 14.57
C LEU A 11 4.71 4.45 14.11
N THR A 12 5.18 5.40 14.91
CA THR A 12 6.34 6.23 14.54
C THR A 12 7.66 5.59 14.97
N ARG A 13 7.69 4.89 16.11
CA ARG A 13 8.89 4.24 16.68
C ARG A 13 8.84 2.72 16.54
N ARG A 14 8.60 2.23 15.33
CA ARG A 14 8.40 0.80 15.01
C ARG A 14 9.59 -0.12 15.32
N TRP A 15 10.75 0.42 15.67
CA TRP A 15 11.99 -0.31 15.85
C TRP A 15 11.91 -1.26 17.05
N GLN A 16 11.95 -2.57 16.75
CA GLN A 16 12.04 -3.66 17.72
C GLN A 16 10.88 -3.79 18.73
N LEU A 17 9.67 -3.41 18.32
CA LEU A 17 8.48 -3.51 19.20
C LEU A 17 7.82 -4.90 19.28
N GLY A 18 8.43 -5.95 18.72
CA GLY A 18 7.79 -7.27 18.59
C GLY A 18 7.59 -8.08 19.88
N LYS A 19 8.03 -7.60 21.05
CA LYS A 19 8.02 -8.35 22.33
C LYS A 19 7.65 -7.50 23.56
N GLN A 20 6.87 -6.43 23.37
CA GLN A 20 6.50 -5.56 24.49
C GLN A 20 5.33 -6.18 25.26
N HIS A 21 5.51 -6.45 26.56
CA HIS A 21 4.45 -6.99 27.41
C HIS A 21 3.72 -5.91 28.20
N ASP A 22 4.41 -4.83 28.55
CA ASP A 22 3.87 -3.70 29.30
C ASP A 22 4.53 -2.38 28.88
N LEU A 23 4.06 -1.25 29.41
CA LEU A 23 4.58 0.08 29.08
C LEU A 23 6.03 0.30 29.56
N HIS A 24 6.55 -0.52 30.49
CA HIS A 24 7.94 -0.43 30.94
C HIS A 24 8.88 -1.11 29.96
N ASP A 25 8.54 -2.31 29.46
CA ASP A 25 9.26 -2.96 28.37
C ASP A 25 9.35 -2.00 27.17
N LEU A 26 8.25 -1.31 26.86
CA LEU A 26 8.20 -0.29 25.81
C LEU A 26 9.18 0.86 26.14
N ALA A 27 9.13 1.43 27.34
CA ALA A 27 10.03 2.51 27.74
C ALA A 27 11.52 2.12 27.64
N ASP A 28 11.90 0.94 28.14
CA ASP A 28 13.26 0.40 28.03
C ASP A 28 13.68 0.28 26.56
N THR A 29 12.78 -0.23 25.72
CA THR A 29 13.03 -0.35 24.28
C THR A 29 13.21 1.03 23.63
N LEU A 30 12.38 2.01 23.98
CA LEU A 30 12.44 3.37 23.44
C LEU A 30 13.71 4.12 23.83
N LEU A 31 14.27 3.83 25.01
CA LEU A 31 15.53 4.40 25.53
C LEU A 31 16.78 3.62 25.07
N SER A 32 16.61 2.48 24.39
CA SER A 32 17.73 1.75 23.82
C SER A 32 18.40 2.50 22.66
N THR A 33 19.71 2.29 22.49
CA THR A 33 20.46 2.85 21.35
C THR A 33 19.87 2.45 20.00
N GLU A 34 19.37 1.21 19.89
CA GLU A 34 18.78 0.64 18.68
C GLU A 34 17.45 1.30 18.30
N SER A 35 16.75 1.93 19.26
CA SER A 35 15.56 2.75 19.01
C SER A 35 15.87 4.24 18.85
N ILE A 36 16.77 4.80 19.68
CA ILE A 36 17.08 6.24 19.67
C ILE A 36 17.76 6.64 18.35
N VAL A 37 18.80 5.92 17.92
CA VAL A 37 19.61 6.35 16.78
C VAL A 37 18.77 6.47 15.50
N PRO A 38 17.99 5.46 15.08
CA PRO A 38 17.13 5.60 13.89
C PRO A 38 16.07 6.70 14.04
N THR A 39 15.57 6.92 15.26
CA THR A 39 14.57 7.97 15.52
C THR A 39 15.18 9.36 15.36
N LEU A 40 16.40 9.59 15.86
CA LEU A 40 17.11 10.86 15.63
C LEU A 40 17.36 11.11 14.14
N ARG A 41 17.65 10.07 13.35
CA ARG A 41 17.83 10.21 11.89
C ARG A 41 16.55 10.60 11.14
N SER A 42 15.38 10.29 11.70
CA SER A 42 14.08 10.66 11.14
C SER A 42 13.65 12.09 11.45
N LEU A 43 14.31 12.77 12.41
CA LEU A 43 13.97 14.13 12.79
C LEU A 43 14.58 15.15 11.83
N ALA A 44 13.82 16.22 11.59
CA ALA A 44 14.33 17.36 10.85
C ALA A 44 15.33 18.16 11.70
N ARG A 45 16.19 18.91 11.00
CA ARG A 45 17.24 19.77 11.58
C ARG A 45 16.74 20.66 12.73
N PRO A 46 15.57 21.34 12.67
CA PRO A 46 15.10 22.17 13.78
C PRO A 46 14.89 21.40 15.10
N GLU A 47 14.31 20.20 15.04
CA GLU A 47 14.10 19.33 16.20
C GLU A 47 15.45 18.85 16.78
N LEU A 48 16.40 18.48 15.90
CA LEU A 48 17.74 18.06 16.33
C LEU A 48 18.52 19.20 17.00
N VAL A 49 18.40 20.43 16.49
CA VAL A 49 19.01 21.63 17.10
C VAL A 49 18.38 21.92 18.46
N ALA A 50 17.06 21.78 18.59
CA ALA A 50 16.38 21.92 19.88
C ALA A 50 16.93 20.92 20.90
N LEU A 51 17.00 19.63 20.54
CA LEU A 51 17.57 18.57 21.38
C LEU A 51 19.02 18.87 21.80
N ALA A 52 19.85 19.37 20.87
CA ALA A 52 21.24 19.74 21.16
C ALA A 52 21.34 20.93 22.14
N SER A 53 20.36 21.82 22.14
CA SER A 53 20.27 22.96 23.06
C SER A 53 19.67 22.61 24.44
N GLY A 54 19.32 21.34 24.68
CA GLY A 54 18.70 20.89 25.93
C GLY A 54 17.20 21.15 26.02
N THR A 55 16.53 21.38 24.89
CA THR A 55 15.07 21.52 24.78
C THR A 55 14.51 20.50 23.80
N ALA A 56 13.20 20.35 23.68
CA ALA A 56 12.60 19.46 22.70
C ALA A 56 11.37 20.09 22.05
N GLY A 57 11.31 20.03 20.72
CA GLY A 57 10.14 20.43 19.97
C GLY A 57 8.98 19.46 20.14
N HIS A 58 7.85 19.79 19.51
CA HIS A 58 6.63 19.01 19.64
C HIS A 58 6.78 17.59 19.08
N HIS A 59 7.49 17.41 17.97
CA HIS A 59 7.67 16.09 17.38
C HIS A 59 8.60 15.21 18.21
N ALA A 60 9.73 15.75 18.69
CA ALA A 60 10.64 15.00 19.55
C ALA A 60 9.97 14.55 20.86
N ARG A 61 9.10 15.40 21.44
CA ARG A 61 8.30 15.05 22.61
C ARG A 61 7.27 13.96 22.32
N ASN A 62 6.52 14.06 21.23
CA ASN A 62 5.48 13.09 20.88
C ASN A 62 6.03 11.69 20.63
N ILE A 63 7.29 11.59 20.22
CA ILE A 63 7.99 10.32 20.02
C ILE A 63 8.88 9.94 21.23
N LEU A 64 8.67 10.59 22.38
CA LEU A 64 9.36 10.30 23.66
C LEU A 64 10.89 10.33 23.57
N LEU A 65 11.46 11.36 22.93
CA LEU A 65 12.88 11.70 23.07
C LEU A 65 13.16 12.69 24.21
N ALA A 66 12.10 13.24 24.78
CA ALA A 66 12.13 14.15 25.91
C ALA A 66 10.95 13.89 26.85
N ASP A 67 11.05 14.40 28.06
CA ASP A 67 9.98 14.35 29.04
C ASP A 67 8.85 15.35 28.73
N ALA A 68 7.80 15.34 29.55
CA ALA A 68 6.65 16.23 29.39
C ALA A 68 6.99 17.72 29.57
N SER A 69 8.11 18.04 30.23
CA SER A 69 8.61 19.41 30.39
C SER A 69 9.43 19.89 29.19
N GLY A 70 9.76 18.98 28.26
CA GLY A 70 10.58 19.25 27.09
C GLY A 70 12.07 19.09 27.35
N LEU A 71 12.47 18.46 28.44
CA LEU A 71 13.87 18.14 28.73
C LEU A 71 14.24 16.82 28.01
N PRO A 72 15.25 16.80 27.13
CA PRO A 72 15.71 15.56 26.48
C PRO A 72 16.20 14.53 27.50
N TYR A 73 15.91 13.26 27.26
CA TYR A 73 16.42 12.19 28.13
C TYR A 73 17.95 12.09 28.06
N PRO A 74 18.65 11.75 29.16
CA PRO A 74 20.11 11.63 29.17
C PRO A 74 20.66 10.69 28.09
N GLU A 75 19.97 9.57 27.84
CA GLU A 75 20.29 8.58 26.81
C GLU A 75 20.26 9.22 25.41
N VAL A 76 19.26 10.09 25.16
CA VAL A 76 19.12 10.80 23.89
C VAL A 76 20.24 11.81 23.71
N VAL A 77 20.54 12.61 24.73
CA VAL A 77 21.64 13.60 24.69
C VAL A 77 22.97 12.90 24.45
N SER A 78 23.20 11.74 25.07
CA SER A 78 24.45 10.99 24.92
C SER A 78 24.68 10.42 23.52
N LEU A 79 23.59 10.20 22.76
CA LEU A 79 23.61 9.62 21.41
C LEU A 79 23.44 10.69 20.31
N LEU A 80 23.21 11.95 20.68
CA LEU A 80 23.02 13.03 19.73
C LEU A 80 24.37 13.43 19.10
N PRO A 81 24.54 13.28 17.78
CA PRO A 81 25.77 13.68 17.11
C PRO A 81 25.90 15.21 17.01
N ALA A 82 27.13 15.69 16.85
CA ALA A 82 27.37 17.10 16.59
C ALA A 82 26.78 17.52 15.24
N LEU A 83 25.93 18.55 15.25
CA LEU A 83 25.32 19.11 14.06
C LEU A 83 26.21 20.22 13.49
N LEU A 84 26.52 20.15 12.20
CA LEU A 84 27.21 21.23 11.52
C LEU A 84 26.24 22.39 11.25
N GLU A 85 26.62 23.60 11.66
CA GLU A 85 25.94 24.81 11.23
C GLU A 85 26.07 24.96 9.71
N GLN A 86 24.93 24.97 9.02
CA GLN A 86 24.86 25.09 7.58
C GLN A 86 23.70 26.02 7.21
N PRO A 87 23.93 27.03 6.35
CA PRO A 87 22.86 27.89 5.89
C PRO A 87 21.85 27.08 5.08
N THR A 88 20.59 27.51 5.10
CA THR A 88 19.56 26.95 4.22
C THR A 88 20.00 27.12 2.77
N PRO A 89 19.96 26.07 1.94
CA PRO A 89 20.37 26.15 0.55
C PRO A 89 19.45 27.10 -0.24
N ILE A 90 19.97 27.72 -1.29
CA ILE A 90 19.17 28.53 -2.21
C ILE A 90 18.22 27.60 -2.98
N GLU A 91 16.97 28.02 -3.16
CA GLU A 91 16.02 27.26 -3.97
C GLU A 91 16.38 27.35 -5.45
N SER A 92 16.36 26.21 -6.14
CA SER A 92 16.52 26.17 -7.59
C SER A 92 15.28 26.71 -8.28
N GLU A 93 15.42 27.28 -9.47
CA GLU A 93 14.26 27.67 -10.27
C GLU A 93 13.47 26.43 -10.71
N THR A 94 12.14 26.59 -10.83
CA THR A 94 11.28 25.57 -11.41
C THR A 94 11.45 25.51 -12.92
N VAL A 95 11.62 24.30 -13.48
CA VAL A 95 11.89 24.10 -14.91
C VAL A 95 10.88 23.12 -15.51
N GLY A 96 10.38 23.42 -16.72
CA GLY A 96 9.57 22.50 -17.52
C GLY A 96 8.06 22.54 -17.24
N ASP A 97 7.33 21.69 -17.97
CA ASP A 97 5.86 21.57 -17.86
C ASP A 97 5.49 20.56 -16.77
N ILE A 98 5.36 21.10 -15.56
CA ILE A 98 5.02 20.35 -14.33
C ILE A 98 3.64 19.70 -14.44
N THR A 99 2.67 20.43 -15.02
CA THR A 99 1.29 19.99 -15.16
C THR A 99 1.22 18.75 -16.03
N SER A 100 1.90 18.75 -17.17
CA SER A 100 1.94 17.58 -18.05
C SER A 100 2.49 16.33 -17.35
N ILE A 101 3.59 16.44 -16.59
CA ILE A 101 4.17 15.29 -15.88
C ILE A 101 3.18 14.72 -14.84
N ALA A 102 2.55 15.60 -14.05
CA ALA A 102 1.57 15.19 -13.03
C ALA A 102 0.36 14.49 -13.67
N LEU A 103 -0.15 15.02 -14.79
CA LEU A 103 -1.28 14.44 -15.53
C LEU A 103 -0.95 13.06 -16.09
N HIS A 104 0.22 12.89 -16.70
CA HIS A 104 0.64 11.59 -17.22
C HIS A 104 0.81 10.57 -16.08
N SER A 105 1.39 10.98 -14.95
CA SER A 105 1.66 10.09 -13.82
C SER A 105 0.39 9.63 -13.12
N VAL A 106 -0.60 10.51 -12.92
CA VAL A 106 -1.87 10.10 -12.30
C VAL A 106 -2.67 9.17 -13.20
N VAL A 107 -2.64 9.38 -14.52
CA VAL A 107 -3.27 8.46 -15.47
C VAL A 107 -2.51 7.14 -15.54
N ALA A 108 -1.18 7.15 -15.50
CA ALA A 108 -0.38 5.93 -15.43
C ALA A 108 -0.65 5.15 -14.12
N LEU A 109 -0.89 5.85 -13.00
CA LEU A 109 -1.28 5.23 -11.73
C LEU A 109 -2.66 4.56 -11.82
N ARG A 110 -3.64 5.24 -12.42
CA ARG A 110 -4.97 4.67 -12.73
C ARG A 110 -4.85 3.41 -13.58
N ASP A 111 -4.10 3.52 -14.68
CA ASP A 111 -3.89 2.46 -15.65
C ASP A 111 -3.16 1.24 -15.05
N LEU A 112 -2.24 1.47 -14.11
CA LEU A 112 -1.60 0.41 -13.33
C LEU A 112 -2.64 -0.35 -12.49
N VAL A 113 -3.50 0.36 -11.76
CA VAL A 113 -4.55 -0.26 -10.93
C VAL A 113 -5.49 -1.11 -11.79
N GLU A 114 -5.95 -0.58 -12.92
CA GLU A 114 -6.79 -1.33 -13.86
C GLU A 114 -6.07 -2.54 -14.47
N TRP A 115 -4.77 -2.40 -14.77
CA TRP A 115 -3.98 -3.52 -15.27
C TRP A 115 -3.93 -4.65 -14.24
N VAL A 116 -3.47 -4.38 -13.02
CA VAL A 116 -3.28 -5.43 -12.01
C VAL A 116 -4.60 -6.03 -11.50
N ALA A 117 -5.73 -5.35 -11.74
CA ALA A 117 -7.06 -5.91 -11.51
C ALA A 117 -7.36 -7.09 -12.45
N GLY A 118 -6.97 -6.96 -13.73
CA GLY A 118 -7.15 -8.00 -14.73
C GLY A 118 -6.02 -9.03 -14.76
N GLU A 119 -4.77 -8.58 -14.62
CA GLU A 119 -3.58 -9.42 -14.73
C GLU A 119 -2.57 -9.05 -13.62
N PRO A 120 -2.58 -9.77 -12.48
CA PRO A 120 -1.67 -9.51 -11.38
C PRO A 120 -0.20 -9.72 -11.77
N LEU A 121 0.65 -8.74 -11.46
CA LEU A 121 2.08 -8.76 -11.80
C LEU A 121 2.90 -9.60 -10.83
N THR A 122 3.96 -10.23 -11.32
CA THR A 122 4.84 -11.06 -10.48
C THR A 122 5.89 -10.22 -9.73
N MET A 123 6.05 -10.50 -8.43
CA MET A 123 6.98 -9.80 -7.55
C MET A 123 8.22 -10.64 -7.19
N GLY A 124 9.33 -9.94 -6.93
CA GLY A 124 10.55 -10.51 -6.38
C GLY A 124 10.37 -11.08 -4.98
N ALA A 125 11.28 -11.97 -4.55
CA ALA A 125 11.23 -12.55 -3.21
C ALA A 125 11.50 -11.52 -2.10
N THR A 126 12.28 -10.49 -2.42
CA THR A 126 12.69 -9.40 -1.52
C THR A 126 11.75 -8.19 -1.58
N GLY A 127 10.62 -8.32 -2.27
CA GLY A 127 9.77 -7.19 -2.66
C GLY A 127 10.22 -6.55 -3.97
N GLY A 128 9.37 -5.71 -4.55
CA GLY A 128 9.57 -5.07 -5.85
C GLY A 128 9.19 -5.95 -7.05
N LEU A 129 9.12 -5.32 -8.23
CA LEU A 129 8.80 -5.99 -9.49
C LEU A 129 9.99 -6.84 -9.97
N LEU A 130 9.72 -7.90 -10.73
CA LEU A 130 10.78 -8.60 -11.46
C LEU A 130 11.24 -7.77 -12.66
N ARG A 131 12.50 -7.90 -13.07
CA ARG A 131 13.07 -7.14 -14.21
C ARG A 131 12.26 -7.27 -15.52
N ALA A 132 11.67 -8.43 -15.76
CA ALA A 132 10.79 -8.64 -16.91
C ALA A 132 9.47 -7.85 -16.79
N GLU A 133 8.89 -7.85 -15.58
CA GLU A 133 7.64 -7.14 -15.27
C GLU A 133 7.86 -5.62 -15.27
N GLU A 134 9.01 -5.13 -14.79
CA GLU A 134 9.40 -3.71 -14.89
C GLU A 134 9.37 -3.24 -16.35
N LYS A 135 9.98 -4.01 -17.25
CA LYS A 135 10.03 -3.67 -18.67
C LYS A 135 8.66 -3.72 -19.34
N ILE A 136 7.86 -4.74 -19.01
CA ILE A 136 6.50 -4.90 -19.52
C ILE A 136 5.62 -3.73 -19.04
N LEU A 137 5.69 -3.42 -17.75
CA LEU A 137 4.93 -2.35 -17.13
C LEU A 137 5.32 -0.99 -17.70
N ALA A 138 6.62 -0.70 -17.80
CA ALA A 138 7.11 0.56 -18.35
C ALA A 138 6.65 0.78 -19.80
N ALA A 139 6.80 -0.25 -20.65
CA ALA A 139 6.32 -0.20 -22.03
C ALA A 139 4.80 -0.04 -22.10
N GLY A 140 4.06 -0.73 -21.24
CA GLY A 140 2.60 -0.71 -21.24
C GLY A 140 1.97 0.53 -20.62
N LEU A 141 2.66 1.24 -19.72
CA LEU A 141 2.28 2.55 -19.18
C LEU A 141 2.86 3.72 -19.98
N VAL A 142 3.76 3.45 -20.94
CA VAL A 142 4.46 4.45 -21.75
C VAL A 142 5.29 5.41 -20.88
N VAL A 143 6.01 4.86 -19.91
CA VAL A 143 6.91 5.59 -19.00
C VAL A 143 8.31 4.98 -18.97
N SER A 144 9.26 5.61 -18.29
CA SER A 144 10.56 5.00 -18.03
C SER A 144 10.44 3.83 -17.05
N GLU A 145 11.44 2.93 -17.04
CA GLU A 145 11.47 1.81 -16.10
C GLU A 145 11.52 2.28 -14.64
N ASP A 146 12.29 3.34 -14.36
CA ASP A 146 12.38 3.93 -13.02
C ASP A 146 11.03 4.52 -12.57
N ASP A 147 10.29 5.14 -13.49
CA ASP A 147 8.96 5.68 -13.21
C ASP A 147 7.93 4.56 -12.99
N ALA A 148 8.00 3.46 -13.73
CA ALA A 148 7.12 2.30 -13.53
C ALA A 148 7.32 1.67 -12.15
N ILE A 149 8.58 1.53 -11.71
CA ILE A 149 8.93 1.07 -10.35
C ILE A 149 8.41 2.05 -9.30
N ALA A 150 8.57 3.36 -9.52
CA ALA A 150 8.07 4.38 -8.61
C ALA A 150 6.54 4.36 -8.51
N LEU A 151 5.82 4.28 -9.62
CA LEU A 151 4.36 4.19 -9.67
C LEU A 151 3.84 2.95 -8.93
N ALA A 152 4.45 1.78 -9.14
CA ALA A 152 4.06 0.56 -8.42
C ALA A 152 4.23 0.70 -6.90
N ARG A 153 5.35 1.30 -6.46
CA ARG A 153 5.62 1.54 -5.05
C ARG A 153 4.68 2.58 -4.44
N ILE A 154 4.43 3.69 -5.14
CA ILE A 154 3.47 4.72 -4.72
C ILE A 154 2.07 4.10 -4.60
N ALA A 155 1.65 3.30 -5.59
CA ALA A 155 0.37 2.62 -5.55
C ALA A 155 0.23 1.69 -4.34
N GLU A 156 1.29 0.93 -4.01
CA GLU A 156 1.30 0.04 -2.85
C GLU A 156 1.27 0.82 -1.53
N ALA A 157 2.08 1.88 -1.42
CA ALA A 157 2.12 2.77 -0.26
C ALA A 157 0.81 3.55 -0.05
N ALA A 158 0.13 3.92 -1.13
CA ALA A 158 -1.19 4.56 -1.12
C ALA A 158 -2.34 3.57 -0.85
N GLY A 159 -2.03 2.26 -0.74
CA GLY A 159 -3.00 1.19 -0.54
C GLY A 159 -3.93 0.99 -1.73
N LEU A 160 -3.52 1.37 -2.94
CA LEU A 160 -4.26 1.17 -4.19
C LEU A 160 -4.03 -0.24 -4.75
N VAL A 161 -2.83 -0.78 -4.53
CA VAL A 161 -2.47 -2.16 -4.87
C VAL A 161 -1.86 -2.85 -3.65
N ARG A 162 -1.81 -4.19 -3.66
CA ARG A 162 -1.21 -4.97 -2.57
C ARG A 162 -0.50 -6.20 -3.09
N THR A 163 0.71 -6.44 -2.59
CA THR A 163 1.42 -7.69 -2.83
C THR A 163 0.92 -8.81 -1.90
N ILE A 164 0.48 -9.93 -2.48
CA ILE A 164 0.14 -11.18 -1.76
C ILE A 164 0.80 -12.33 -2.50
N ASP A 165 1.46 -13.25 -1.80
CA ASP A 165 2.10 -14.44 -2.39
C ASP A 165 2.92 -14.13 -3.64
N ARG A 166 3.70 -13.03 -3.58
CA ARG A 166 4.54 -12.51 -4.66
C ARG A 166 3.78 -12.12 -5.93
N ARG A 167 2.54 -11.68 -5.80
CA ARG A 167 1.76 -11.09 -6.87
C ARG A 167 1.15 -9.77 -6.44
N LEU A 168 1.20 -8.78 -7.32
CA LEU A 168 0.63 -7.46 -7.10
C LEU A 168 -0.82 -7.44 -7.58
N TYR A 169 -1.76 -7.21 -6.68
CA TYR A 169 -3.20 -7.18 -6.96
C TYR A 169 -3.77 -5.77 -6.79
N ALA A 170 -4.81 -5.43 -7.56
CA ALA A 170 -5.62 -4.24 -7.28
C ALA A 170 -6.36 -4.41 -5.95
N THR A 171 -6.48 -3.32 -5.19
CA THR A 171 -7.29 -3.31 -3.97
C THR A 171 -8.70 -2.78 -4.22
N THR A 172 -9.63 -3.05 -3.30
CA THR A 172 -10.96 -2.42 -3.30
C THR A 172 -10.87 -0.90 -3.31
N ARG A 173 -9.93 -0.32 -2.54
CA ARG A 173 -9.62 1.12 -2.55
C ARG A 173 -9.12 1.60 -3.91
N GLY A 174 -8.20 0.86 -4.53
CA GLY A 174 -7.69 1.18 -5.86
C GLY A 174 -8.81 1.28 -6.89
N ILE A 175 -9.66 0.26 -6.95
CA ILE A 175 -10.79 0.21 -7.89
C ILE A 175 -11.79 1.34 -7.62
N ALA A 176 -12.10 1.63 -6.35
CA ALA A 176 -13.03 2.69 -5.99
C ALA A 176 -12.55 4.09 -6.41
N LEU A 177 -11.22 4.29 -6.50
CA LEU A 177 -10.63 5.57 -6.89
C LEU A 177 -10.28 5.64 -8.38
N SER A 178 -10.42 4.56 -9.17
CA SER A 178 -10.02 4.53 -10.58
C SER A 178 -10.67 5.62 -11.44
N ASP A 179 -11.88 6.06 -11.08
CA ASP A 179 -12.60 7.12 -11.81
C ASP A 179 -12.49 8.52 -11.15
N ASP A 180 -11.68 8.66 -10.09
CA ASP A 180 -11.42 9.92 -9.40
C ASP A 180 -9.92 10.25 -9.43
N LEU A 181 -9.50 10.97 -10.48
CA LEU A 181 -8.10 11.35 -10.68
C LEU A 181 -7.59 12.27 -9.56
N VAL A 182 -8.45 13.10 -8.94
CA VAL A 182 -8.06 13.97 -7.83
C VAL A 182 -7.74 13.13 -6.60
N ALA A 183 -8.60 12.17 -6.29
CA ALA A 183 -8.40 11.28 -5.15
C ALA A 183 -7.19 10.35 -5.36
N LEU A 184 -6.94 9.87 -6.58
CA LEU A 184 -5.72 9.13 -6.90
C LEU A 184 -4.46 9.97 -6.70
N TRP A 185 -4.45 11.20 -7.22
CA TRP A 185 -3.32 12.11 -7.03
C TRP A 185 -3.10 12.41 -5.54
N SER A 186 -4.17 12.66 -4.79
CA SER A 186 -4.11 12.95 -3.34
C SER A 186 -3.63 11.75 -2.54
N ALA A 187 -4.07 10.54 -2.89
CA ALA A 187 -3.60 9.30 -2.26
C ALA A 187 -2.11 9.05 -2.55
N ALA A 188 -1.66 9.30 -3.77
CA ALA A 188 -0.25 9.23 -4.15
C ALA A 188 0.59 10.25 -3.40
N PHE A 189 0.16 11.52 -3.37
CA PHE A 189 0.82 12.57 -2.61
C PHE A 189 0.96 12.19 -1.14
N GLY A 190 -0.14 11.77 -0.50
CA GLY A 190 -0.16 11.34 0.90
C GLY A 190 0.84 10.21 1.17
N ALA A 191 0.95 9.25 0.26
CA ALA A 191 1.91 8.14 0.37
C ALA A 191 3.38 8.61 0.24
N ILE A 192 3.66 9.55 -0.66
CA ILE A 192 5.01 10.11 -0.87
C ILE A 192 5.45 10.88 0.39
N VAL A 193 4.60 11.77 0.89
CA VAL A 193 4.95 12.63 2.03
C VAL A 193 4.96 11.88 3.36
N ALA A 194 4.14 10.84 3.52
CA ALA A 194 4.19 9.96 4.70
C ALA A 194 5.58 9.31 4.89
N GLY A 195 6.37 9.17 3.82
CA GLY A 195 7.74 8.67 3.86
C GLY A 195 8.76 9.63 4.51
N LEU A 196 8.48 10.93 4.54
CA LEU A 196 9.38 11.94 5.13
C LEU A 196 9.23 12.07 6.65
N GLY A 197 8.08 11.66 7.19
CA GLY A 197 7.76 11.77 8.61
C GLY A 197 7.31 13.17 9.05
N PRO A 198 6.57 13.29 10.17
CA PRO A 198 5.87 14.53 10.53
C PRO A 198 6.78 15.75 10.73
N SER A 199 7.96 15.56 11.36
CA SER A 199 8.91 16.64 11.63
C SER A 199 9.48 17.28 10.36
N VAL A 200 9.77 16.46 9.34
CA VAL A 200 10.26 16.93 8.05
C VAL A 200 9.14 17.65 7.31
N LEU A 201 7.92 17.13 7.34
CA LEU A 201 6.77 17.77 6.71
C LEU A 201 6.45 19.14 7.33
N GLU A 202 6.50 19.29 8.65
CA GLU A 202 6.34 20.61 9.30
C GLU A 202 7.44 21.59 8.87
N THR A 203 8.68 21.09 8.76
CA THR A 203 9.82 21.90 8.28
C THR A 203 9.63 22.34 6.82
N CYS A 204 9.15 21.43 5.97
CA CYS A 204 8.80 21.72 4.58
C CYS A 204 7.65 22.71 4.47
N ALA A 205 6.59 22.55 5.26
CA ALA A 205 5.43 23.45 5.27
C ALA A 205 5.82 24.86 5.72
N THR A 206 6.64 24.96 6.76
CA THR A 206 7.14 26.25 7.29
C THR A 206 7.99 26.98 6.27
N ALA A 207 8.86 26.25 5.55
CA ALA A 207 9.70 26.83 4.51
C ALA A 207 8.98 27.01 3.17
N GLY A 208 7.81 26.38 2.99
CA GLY A 208 7.15 26.22 1.70
C GLY A 208 8.02 25.51 0.67
N ARG A 209 8.86 24.54 1.07
CA ARG A 209 9.88 23.91 0.21
C ARG A 209 9.96 22.39 0.38
N LEU A 210 10.12 21.69 -0.74
CA LEU A 210 10.35 20.24 -0.78
C LEU A 210 11.37 19.80 -1.83
N ASP A 211 12.08 20.76 -2.45
CA ASP A 211 13.13 20.46 -3.40
C ASP A 211 14.27 19.64 -2.76
N GLU A 212 14.94 18.82 -3.57
CA GLU A 212 15.97 17.90 -3.10
C GLU A 212 17.06 18.59 -2.25
N PRO A 213 17.67 19.73 -2.66
CA PRO A 213 18.63 20.43 -1.81
C PRO A 213 18.08 20.81 -0.43
N PHE A 214 16.81 21.24 -0.35
CA PHE A 214 16.18 21.57 0.92
C PHE A 214 15.97 20.33 1.80
N LEU A 215 15.49 19.23 1.23
CA LEU A 215 15.31 17.96 1.97
C LEU A 215 16.66 17.42 2.49
N GLU A 216 17.72 17.53 1.68
CA GLU A 216 19.08 17.16 2.07
C GLU A 216 19.61 17.98 3.26
N TRP A 217 19.28 19.28 3.30
CA TRP A 217 19.61 20.16 4.41
C TRP A 217 18.76 19.88 5.65
N ALA A 218 17.46 19.63 5.44
CA ALA A 218 16.48 19.37 6.50
C ALA A 218 16.74 18.06 7.23
N LEU A 219 17.34 17.06 6.59
CA LEU A 219 17.74 15.78 7.18
C LEU A 219 19.27 15.67 7.30
N PRO A 220 19.87 16.16 8.40
CA PRO A 220 21.33 16.22 8.53
C PRO A 220 21.99 14.88 8.92
N LEU A 221 21.25 13.93 9.49
CA LEU A 221 21.79 12.68 10.05
C LEU A 221 21.59 11.45 9.15
N ARG A 222 21.59 11.66 7.84
CA ARG A 222 21.34 10.59 6.85
C ARG A 222 22.49 9.60 6.78
N ASP A 223 22.16 8.32 6.73
CA ASP A 223 23.04 7.28 6.22
C ASP A 223 22.70 6.95 4.75
N THR A 224 23.30 5.89 4.22
CA THR A 224 23.06 5.44 2.84
C THR A 224 21.58 5.13 2.57
N HIS A 225 20.88 4.54 3.54
CA HIS A 225 19.47 4.22 3.45
C HIS A 225 18.58 5.47 3.38
N GLU A 226 18.78 6.47 4.26
CA GLU A 226 18.01 7.71 4.18
C GLU A 226 18.36 8.53 2.94
N SER A 227 19.58 8.41 2.43
CA SER A 227 19.97 9.03 1.15
C SER A 227 19.22 8.43 -0.03
N ASP A 228 19.09 7.10 -0.07
CA ASP A 228 18.29 6.39 -1.08
C ASP A 228 16.79 6.74 -0.94
N MET A 229 16.29 6.83 0.29
CA MET A 229 14.93 7.28 0.57
C MET A 229 14.68 8.69 0.05
N LEU A 230 15.60 9.64 0.25
CA LEU A 230 15.43 10.99 -0.24
C LEU A 230 15.46 11.09 -1.76
N ARG A 231 16.41 10.44 -2.43
CA ARG A 231 16.45 10.36 -3.90
C ARG A 231 15.16 9.79 -4.45
N ARG A 232 14.64 8.78 -3.77
CA ARG A 232 13.34 8.17 -4.08
C ARG A 232 12.20 9.16 -3.96
N VAL A 233 12.05 9.82 -2.79
CA VAL A 233 11.00 10.82 -2.57
C VAL A 233 11.13 11.99 -3.54
N ALA A 234 12.34 12.42 -3.89
CA ALA A 234 12.57 13.46 -4.88
C ALA A 234 12.06 13.05 -6.28
N ASN A 235 12.34 11.81 -6.71
CA ASN A 235 11.82 11.29 -7.97
C ASN A 235 10.28 11.15 -7.96
N GLU A 236 9.70 10.65 -6.87
CA GLU A 236 8.25 10.50 -6.72
C GLU A 236 7.55 11.86 -6.69
N SER A 237 8.14 12.83 -6.00
CA SER A 237 7.67 14.21 -5.93
C SER A 237 7.66 14.87 -7.32
N ARG A 238 8.67 14.58 -8.16
CA ARG A 238 8.70 15.02 -9.55
C ARG A 238 7.54 14.43 -10.36
N LEU A 239 7.28 13.12 -10.24
CA LEU A 239 6.22 12.44 -10.98
C LEU A 239 4.84 13.04 -10.75
N PHE A 240 4.55 13.44 -9.51
CA PHE A 240 3.27 14.04 -9.16
C PHE A 240 3.28 15.58 -9.23
N GLY A 241 4.32 16.17 -9.83
CA GLY A 241 4.42 17.60 -10.12
C GLY A 241 4.68 18.49 -8.91
N MET A 242 5.14 17.92 -7.80
CA MET A 242 5.47 18.66 -6.58
C MET A 242 6.81 19.39 -6.71
N THR A 243 7.75 18.81 -7.47
CA THR A 243 9.07 19.38 -7.75
C THR A 243 9.38 19.35 -9.24
N ALA A 244 10.14 20.34 -9.70
CA ALA A 244 10.73 20.34 -11.04
C ALA A 244 12.00 21.20 -11.03
N GLY A 245 13.08 20.66 -10.47
CA GLY A 245 14.23 21.46 -10.01
C GLY A 245 13.92 22.07 -8.64
N GLY A 246 13.18 23.18 -8.62
CA GLY A 246 12.61 23.79 -7.40
C GLY A 246 11.26 23.20 -6.96
N THR A 247 10.72 23.73 -5.86
CA THR A 247 9.37 23.41 -5.37
C THR A 247 8.34 24.15 -6.21
N THR A 248 7.40 23.41 -6.80
CA THR A 248 6.35 23.95 -7.66
C THR A 248 5.22 24.54 -6.83
N GLU A 249 4.37 25.37 -7.43
CA GLU A 249 3.20 25.91 -6.73
C GLU A 249 2.26 24.79 -6.22
N LEU A 250 2.08 23.74 -7.02
CA LEU A 250 1.34 22.53 -6.63
C LEU A 250 1.96 21.87 -5.39
N GLY A 251 3.28 21.72 -5.36
CA GLY A 251 4.00 21.17 -4.20
C GLY A 251 3.88 22.03 -2.95
N ARG A 252 3.94 23.37 -3.09
CA ARG A 252 3.79 24.31 -1.96
C ARG A 252 2.40 24.24 -1.35
N ILE A 253 1.35 24.26 -2.17
CA ILE A 253 -0.03 24.12 -1.72
C ILE A 253 -0.20 22.78 -1.01
N ALA A 254 0.25 21.70 -1.63
CA ALA A 254 -0.01 20.35 -1.15
C ALA A 254 0.62 20.03 0.21
N ILE A 255 1.79 20.59 0.51
CA ILE A 255 2.46 20.36 1.82
C ILE A 255 1.83 21.19 2.94
N ILE A 256 1.22 22.33 2.62
CA ILE A 256 0.55 23.19 3.61
C ILE A 256 -0.86 22.67 3.87
N ASP A 257 -1.61 22.43 2.79
CA ASP A 257 -2.99 22.01 2.83
C ASP A 257 -3.32 21.17 1.58
N ILE A 258 -3.34 19.85 1.76
CA ILE A 258 -3.67 18.91 0.70
C ILE A 258 -5.11 19.10 0.18
N ASP A 259 -6.05 19.53 1.02
CA ASP A 259 -7.45 19.72 0.61
C ASP A 259 -7.55 20.91 -0.35
N SER A 260 -6.73 21.94 -0.15
CA SER A 260 -6.59 23.08 -1.07
C SER A 260 -6.05 22.68 -2.45
N VAL A 261 -5.32 21.56 -2.56
CA VAL A 261 -4.85 21.06 -3.86
C VAL A 261 -6.01 20.71 -4.78
N THR A 262 -7.09 20.16 -4.23
CA THR A 262 -8.28 19.84 -5.03
C THR A 262 -8.79 21.08 -5.77
N THR A 263 -8.79 22.25 -5.12
CA THR A 263 -9.25 23.50 -5.74
C THR A 263 -8.31 23.97 -6.87
N PHE A 264 -7.00 23.77 -6.71
CA PHE A 264 -5.99 24.22 -7.68
C PHE A 264 -5.78 23.23 -8.83
N PHE A 265 -5.68 21.94 -8.53
CA PHE A 265 -5.26 20.90 -9.46
C PHE A 265 -6.43 20.21 -10.17
N ALA A 266 -7.61 20.06 -9.53
CA ALA A 266 -8.74 19.41 -10.16
C ALA A 266 -9.16 20.05 -11.50
N PRO A 267 -9.16 21.39 -11.67
CA PRO A 267 -9.47 22.00 -12.96
C PRO A 267 -8.46 21.72 -14.07
N LEU A 268 -7.25 21.27 -13.72
CA LEU A 268 -6.18 20.93 -14.67
C LEU A 268 -6.24 19.46 -15.10
N LEU A 269 -6.92 18.60 -14.34
CA LEU A 269 -7.06 17.18 -14.65
C LEU A 269 -8.01 16.99 -15.84
N PRO A 270 -7.71 16.04 -16.76
CA PRO A 270 -8.63 15.71 -17.83
C PRO A 270 -9.89 15.07 -17.25
N GLU A 271 -11.04 15.39 -17.83
CA GLU A 271 -12.26 14.64 -17.57
C GLU A 271 -12.15 13.22 -18.14
N LEU A 272 -12.60 12.23 -17.38
CA LEU A 272 -12.69 10.86 -17.87
C LEU A 272 -13.81 10.75 -18.90
N GLN A 273 -13.48 10.14 -20.03
CA GLN A 273 -14.32 10.06 -21.20
C GLN A 273 -15.13 8.78 -21.17
N SER A 274 -16.44 8.92 -21.28
CA SER A 274 -17.35 7.81 -21.56
C SER A 274 -17.51 7.55 -23.06
N SER A 275 -16.84 8.31 -23.92
CA SER A 275 -16.99 8.22 -25.38
C SER A 275 -15.66 8.09 -26.12
N VAL A 276 -15.69 7.45 -27.27
CA VAL A 276 -14.51 7.11 -28.11
C VAL A 276 -14.81 7.33 -29.59
N TYR A 277 -13.78 7.44 -30.41
CA TYR A 277 -13.91 7.39 -31.87
C TYR A 277 -13.75 5.94 -32.34
N VAL A 278 -14.72 5.41 -33.08
CA VAL A 278 -14.63 4.11 -33.74
C VAL A 278 -14.41 4.34 -35.23
N LEU A 279 -13.28 3.86 -35.75
CA LEU A 279 -12.84 4.07 -37.12
C LEU A 279 -13.07 2.84 -38.01
N ASP A 280 -13.12 3.05 -39.32
CA ASP A 280 -13.36 2.00 -40.32
C ASP A 280 -12.27 0.93 -40.39
N ASP A 281 -11.06 1.25 -39.92
CA ASP A 281 -9.94 0.32 -39.83
C ASP A 281 -9.96 -0.52 -38.54
N LEU A 282 -11.10 -0.53 -37.83
CA LEU A 282 -11.34 -1.22 -36.56
C LEU A 282 -10.58 -0.62 -35.36
N SER A 283 -9.96 0.55 -35.54
CA SER A 283 -9.33 1.29 -34.45
C SER A 283 -10.37 1.98 -33.58
N ILE A 284 -10.10 2.02 -32.27
CA ILE A 284 -10.87 2.75 -31.28
C ILE A 284 -9.91 3.72 -30.59
N ILE A 285 -10.21 5.02 -30.67
CA ILE A 285 -9.35 6.09 -30.13
C ILE A 285 -10.16 6.90 -29.13
N ALA A 286 -9.73 6.98 -27.89
CA ALA A 286 -10.36 7.88 -26.93
C ALA A 286 -9.75 9.29 -27.01
N PRO A 287 -10.55 10.36 -26.89
CA PRO A 287 -10.07 11.74 -26.88
C PRO A 287 -9.36 12.12 -25.57
N GLY A 288 -9.51 11.30 -24.54
CA GLY A 288 -9.01 11.49 -23.18
C GLY A 288 -8.90 10.13 -22.47
N PRO A 289 -8.39 10.08 -21.23
CA PRO A 289 -8.51 8.89 -20.39
C PRO A 289 -9.98 8.50 -20.27
N ILE A 290 -10.30 7.21 -20.24
CA ILE A 290 -11.69 6.71 -20.26
C ILE A 290 -12.17 6.31 -18.87
N THR A 291 -13.48 6.22 -18.65
CA THR A 291 -14.04 5.68 -17.40
C THR A 291 -13.80 4.19 -17.27
N THR A 292 -13.88 3.67 -16.04
CA THR A 292 -13.71 2.24 -15.73
C THR A 292 -14.76 1.40 -16.46
N ASP A 293 -16.01 1.87 -16.52
CA ASP A 293 -17.09 1.20 -17.26
C ASP A 293 -16.78 1.08 -18.76
N THR A 294 -16.35 2.18 -19.39
CA THR A 294 -15.96 2.19 -20.80
C THR A 294 -14.75 1.28 -21.04
N ALA A 295 -13.74 1.31 -20.16
CA ALA A 295 -12.58 0.44 -20.25
C ALA A 295 -12.95 -1.05 -20.14
N GLN A 296 -13.83 -1.40 -19.19
CA GLN A 296 -14.31 -2.77 -18.98
C GLN A 296 -15.07 -3.30 -20.20
N PHE A 297 -15.99 -2.51 -20.76
CA PHE A 297 -16.70 -2.91 -21.98
C PHE A 297 -15.72 -3.08 -23.15
N LEU A 298 -14.85 -2.11 -23.40
CA LEU A 298 -13.90 -2.18 -24.50
C LEU A 298 -12.91 -3.35 -24.35
N ALA A 299 -12.52 -3.72 -23.13
CA ALA A 299 -11.67 -4.89 -22.87
C ALA A 299 -12.33 -6.23 -23.24
N GLN A 300 -13.66 -6.28 -23.35
CA GLN A 300 -14.37 -7.48 -23.80
C GLN A 300 -14.25 -7.70 -25.31
N ILE A 301 -14.04 -6.66 -26.11
CA ILE A 301 -14.14 -6.72 -27.58
C ILE A 301 -12.91 -6.17 -28.32
N SER A 302 -11.97 -5.55 -27.61
CA SER A 302 -10.82 -4.89 -28.22
C SER A 302 -9.55 -5.08 -27.38
N ARG A 303 -8.42 -5.22 -28.07
CA ARG A 303 -7.09 -5.23 -27.45
C ARG A 303 -6.58 -3.80 -27.31
N LEU A 304 -5.89 -3.55 -26.21
CA LEU A 304 -5.23 -2.27 -25.94
C LEU A 304 -3.93 -2.18 -26.75
N GLU A 305 -3.76 -1.10 -27.52
CA GLU A 305 -2.52 -0.83 -28.28
C GLU A 305 -1.66 0.21 -27.57
N THR A 306 -2.27 1.21 -26.93
CA THR A 306 -1.55 2.27 -26.21
C THR A 306 -2.38 2.79 -25.03
N ARG A 307 -1.73 3.03 -23.89
CA ARG A 307 -2.28 3.61 -22.66
C ARG A 307 -2.03 5.11 -22.55
N GLY A 308 -2.44 5.73 -21.44
CA GLY A 308 -2.18 7.13 -21.13
C GLY A 308 -3.35 8.04 -21.48
N LEU A 309 -3.05 9.32 -21.74
CA LEU A 309 -4.07 10.38 -21.90
C LEU A 309 -4.97 10.21 -23.12
N ALA A 310 -4.56 9.47 -24.14
CA ALA A 310 -5.36 9.22 -25.34
C ALA A 310 -5.24 7.73 -25.72
N PRO A 311 -5.88 6.83 -24.97
CA PRO A 311 -5.71 5.41 -25.15
C PRO A 311 -6.24 4.97 -26.52
N LYS A 312 -5.51 4.04 -27.14
CA LYS A 312 -5.83 3.45 -28.44
C LYS A 312 -6.04 1.96 -28.29
N ARG A 313 -7.09 1.46 -28.91
CA ARG A 313 -7.47 0.05 -28.91
C ARG A 313 -7.82 -0.37 -30.33
N ARG A 314 -7.86 -1.68 -30.55
CA ARG A 314 -8.30 -2.26 -31.82
C ARG A 314 -9.26 -3.39 -31.55
N LEU A 315 -10.39 -3.42 -32.27
CA LEU A 315 -11.32 -4.55 -32.18
C LEU A 315 -10.55 -5.84 -32.46
N ASP A 316 -10.76 -6.83 -31.60
CA ASP A 316 -10.01 -8.07 -31.63
C ASP A 316 -10.98 -9.23 -31.88
N PRO A 317 -10.82 -9.98 -32.98
CA PRO A 317 -11.72 -11.08 -33.31
C PRO A 317 -11.79 -12.15 -32.22
N ALA A 318 -10.69 -12.45 -31.52
CA ALA A 318 -10.70 -13.46 -30.47
C ALA A 318 -11.46 -12.98 -29.23
N LEU A 319 -11.35 -11.69 -28.89
CA LEU A 319 -12.10 -11.10 -27.78
C LEU A 319 -13.61 -11.00 -28.10
N ILE A 320 -13.98 -10.57 -29.30
CA ILE A 320 -15.38 -10.55 -29.76
C ILE A 320 -15.97 -11.96 -29.72
N LEU A 321 -15.26 -12.96 -30.25
CA LEU A 321 -15.68 -14.35 -30.20
C LEU A 321 -15.86 -14.83 -28.76
N ARG A 322 -14.94 -14.45 -27.86
CA ARG A 322 -15.04 -14.77 -26.45
C ARG A 322 -16.28 -14.17 -25.81
N ALA A 323 -16.55 -12.90 -26.04
CA ALA A 323 -17.73 -12.22 -25.50
C ALA A 323 -19.03 -12.93 -25.93
N VAL A 324 -19.14 -13.28 -27.22
CA VAL A 324 -20.29 -14.01 -27.77
C VAL A 324 -20.40 -15.41 -27.20
N ALA A 325 -19.27 -16.14 -27.10
CA ALA A 325 -19.22 -17.47 -26.52
C ALA A 325 -19.67 -17.51 -25.05
N THR A 326 -19.46 -16.41 -24.31
CA THR A 326 -19.87 -16.25 -22.91
C THR A 326 -21.27 -15.67 -22.72
N GLY A 327 -22.01 -15.42 -23.81
CA GLY A 327 -23.43 -15.03 -23.76
C GLY A 327 -23.75 -13.58 -24.11
N THR A 328 -22.76 -12.77 -24.49
CA THR A 328 -23.03 -11.40 -24.97
C THR A 328 -23.57 -11.43 -26.40
N SER A 329 -24.71 -10.80 -26.66
CA SER A 329 -25.28 -10.78 -28.02
C SER A 329 -24.57 -9.77 -28.93
N VAL A 330 -24.55 -10.05 -30.24
CA VAL A 330 -23.97 -9.14 -31.25
C VAL A 330 -24.68 -7.80 -31.24
N GLU A 331 -26.01 -7.81 -31.11
CA GLU A 331 -26.83 -6.61 -31.03
C GLU A 331 -26.46 -5.76 -29.82
N SER A 332 -26.21 -6.40 -28.66
CA SER A 332 -25.77 -5.70 -27.46
C SER A 332 -24.38 -5.09 -27.60
N ILE A 333 -23.44 -5.80 -28.25
CA ILE A 333 -22.10 -5.28 -28.55
C ILE A 333 -22.20 -4.06 -29.45
N VAL A 334 -22.93 -4.16 -30.57
CA VAL A 334 -23.10 -3.07 -31.53
C VAL A 334 -23.83 -1.88 -30.92
N ALA A 335 -24.89 -2.12 -30.15
CA ALA A 335 -25.63 -1.07 -29.46
C ALA A 335 -24.74 -0.30 -28.49
N ARG A 336 -23.99 -1.00 -27.62
CA ARG A 336 -23.09 -0.36 -26.66
C ARG A 336 -21.94 0.35 -27.35
N LEU A 337 -21.35 -0.24 -28.40
CA LEU A 337 -20.29 0.42 -29.18
C LEU A 337 -20.80 1.68 -29.88
N THR A 338 -22.05 1.67 -30.37
CA THR A 338 -22.69 2.83 -31.00
C THR A 338 -22.97 3.94 -29.99
N GLU A 339 -23.41 3.58 -28.79
CA GLU A 339 -23.62 4.54 -27.68
C GLU A 339 -22.32 5.23 -27.25
N LEU A 340 -21.22 4.48 -27.19
CA LEU A 340 -19.91 5.03 -26.82
C LEU A 340 -19.26 5.83 -27.95
N SER A 341 -19.65 5.62 -29.22
CA SER A 341 -18.97 6.22 -30.36
C SER A 341 -19.37 7.69 -30.59
N LEU A 342 -18.39 8.59 -30.69
CA LEU A 342 -18.58 10.00 -31.03
C LEU A 342 -18.98 10.22 -32.50
N THR A 343 -18.72 9.23 -33.34
CA THR A 343 -19.09 9.22 -34.76
C THR A 343 -20.01 8.04 -35.05
N PRO A 344 -20.93 8.13 -36.04
CA PRO A 344 -21.73 6.98 -36.44
C PRO A 344 -20.84 5.77 -36.75
N VAL A 345 -21.10 4.63 -36.10
CA VAL A 345 -20.36 3.39 -36.37
C VAL A 345 -20.71 2.91 -37.78
N SER A 346 -19.68 2.67 -38.60
CA SER A 346 -19.91 2.32 -40.00
C SER A 346 -20.47 0.92 -40.19
N ALA A 347 -21.14 0.72 -41.33
CA ALA A 347 -21.67 -0.59 -41.72
C ALA A 347 -20.56 -1.66 -41.84
N ALA A 348 -19.33 -1.26 -42.18
CA ALA A 348 -18.19 -2.16 -42.27
C ALA A 348 -17.78 -2.70 -40.89
N VAL A 349 -17.79 -1.86 -39.85
CA VAL A 349 -17.49 -2.29 -38.48
C VAL A 349 -18.59 -3.24 -37.98
N THR A 350 -19.86 -2.87 -38.16
CA THR A 350 -20.98 -3.71 -37.68
C THR A 350 -21.08 -5.04 -38.42
N SER A 351 -20.84 -5.07 -39.74
CA SER A 351 -20.78 -6.31 -40.51
C SER A 351 -19.61 -7.18 -40.07
N THR A 352 -18.43 -6.60 -39.81
CA THR A 352 -17.26 -7.34 -39.34
C THR A 352 -17.52 -8.02 -37.99
N ILE A 353 -18.13 -7.31 -37.03
CA ILE A 353 -18.51 -7.91 -35.73
C ILE A 353 -19.50 -9.06 -35.94
N SER A 354 -20.49 -8.86 -36.81
CA SER A 354 -21.51 -9.88 -37.13
C SER A 354 -20.89 -11.10 -37.80
N ASP A 355 -19.97 -10.90 -38.75
CA ASP A 355 -19.28 -11.96 -39.47
C ASP A 355 -18.38 -12.78 -38.54
N ILE A 356 -17.66 -12.12 -37.63
CA ILE A 356 -16.86 -12.78 -36.60
C ILE A 356 -17.75 -13.67 -35.74
N ALA A 357 -18.84 -13.12 -35.21
CA ALA A 357 -19.74 -13.85 -34.32
C ALA A 357 -20.44 -15.04 -35.00
N ASN A 358 -20.94 -14.84 -36.23
CA ASN A 358 -21.73 -15.84 -36.95
C ASN A 358 -20.88 -16.91 -37.64
N ASN A 359 -19.69 -16.54 -38.17
CA ASN A 359 -18.85 -17.49 -38.87
C ASN A 359 -17.77 -18.11 -37.98
N GLY A 360 -17.55 -17.53 -36.79
CA GLY A 360 -16.63 -18.04 -35.78
C GLY A 360 -16.84 -19.50 -35.42
N ARG A 361 -15.83 -20.33 -35.68
CA ARG A 361 -15.78 -21.73 -35.25
C ARG A 361 -15.01 -21.82 -33.94
N PHE A 362 -15.73 -22.05 -32.84
CA PHE A 362 -15.15 -22.15 -31.51
C PHE A 362 -15.86 -23.19 -30.66
N ILE A 363 -15.22 -23.56 -29.56
CA ILE A 363 -15.69 -24.57 -28.62
C ILE A 363 -15.62 -23.97 -27.21
N THR A 364 -16.71 -24.04 -26.46
CA THR A 364 -16.69 -23.76 -25.02
C THR A 364 -16.67 -25.07 -24.25
N LEU A 365 -15.93 -25.08 -23.14
CA LEU A 365 -15.79 -26.25 -22.29
C LEU A 365 -16.47 -26.00 -20.94
N ASN A 366 -17.28 -26.96 -20.52
CA ASN A 366 -17.83 -27.02 -19.18
C ASN A 366 -17.63 -28.43 -18.62
N GLY A 367 -16.99 -28.57 -17.47
CA GLY A 367 -16.63 -29.89 -16.95
C GLY A 367 -16.39 -29.90 -15.46
N THR A 368 -16.75 -31.02 -14.83
CA THR A 368 -16.61 -31.28 -13.40
C THR A 368 -15.67 -32.46 -13.19
N GLY A 369 -14.38 -32.18 -13.03
CA GLY A 369 -13.36 -33.13 -12.60
C GLY A 369 -12.99 -34.21 -13.63
N THR A 370 -13.86 -35.19 -13.83
CA THR A 370 -13.60 -36.40 -14.64
C THR A 370 -14.24 -36.38 -16.02
N ASP A 371 -15.30 -35.59 -16.21
CA ASP A 371 -16.01 -35.47 -17.47
C ASP A 371 -16.09 -34.00 -17.91
N THR A 372 -16.01 -33.76 -19.22
CA THR A 372 -16.07 -32.42 -19.81
C THR A 372 -17.00 -32.40 -21.01
N ALA A 373 -18.01 -31.55 -20.97
CA ALA A 373 -18.84 -31.21 -22.10
C ALA A 373 -18.15 -30.12 -22.94
N ALA A 374 -17.95 -30.42 -24.21
CA ALA A 374 -17.53 -29.48 -25.23
C ALA A 374 -18.74 -29.05 -26.06
N LYS A 375 -19.06 -27.77 -26.05
CA LYS A 375 -20.13 -27.19 -26.85
C LYS A 375 -19.53 -26.43 -28.03
N ALA A 376 -19.78 -26.93 -29.22
CA ALA A 376 -19.41 -26.32 -30.48
C ALA A 376 -20.32 -25.14 -30.82
N SER A 377 -19.77 -24.13 -31.51
CA SER A 377 -20.54 -22.99 -31.99
C SER A 377 -21.52 -23.35 -33.13
N HIS A 378 -21.26 -24.44 -33.87
CA HIS A 378 -22.02 -24.85 -35.05
C HIS A 378 -22.22 -26.38 -35.11
N PRO A 379 -23.32 -26.89 -35.69
CA PRO A 379 -23.58 -28.33 -35.80
C PRO A 379 -22.47 -29.10 -36.54
N GLU A 380 -21.95 -28.52 -37.62
CA GLU A 380 -20.83 -29.06 -38.41
C GLU A 380 -19.58 -29.29 -37.55
N LEU A 381 -19.32 -28.38 -36.61
CA LEU A 381 -18.19 -28.49 -35.68
C LEU A 381 -18.49 -29.54 -34.60
N GLY A 382 -19.74 -29.66 -34.14
CA GLY A 382 -20.16 -30.73 -33.22
C GLY A 382 -19.97 -32.13 -33.83
N GLU A 383 -20.36 -32.32 -35.09
CA GLU A 383 -20.10 -33.58 -35.82
C GLU A 383 -18.61 -33.84 -36.01
N MET A 384 -17.82 -32.80 -36.26
CA MET A 384 -16.36 -32.91 -36.36
C MET A 384 -15.74 -33.38 -35.05
N LEU A 385 -16.18 -32.83 -33.91
CA LEU A 385 -15.73 -33.25 -32.58
C LEU A 385 -16.05 -34.71 -32.27
N LEU A 386 -17.20 -35.20 -32.72
CA LEU A 386 -17.60 -36.62 -32.55
C LEU A 386 -16.79 -37.57 -33.42
N SER A 387 -16.44 -37.16 -34.64
CA SER A 387 -15.86 -38.04 -35.66
C SER A 387 -14.34 -37.93 -35.78
N ASP A 388 -13.69 -36.91 -35.23
CA ASP A 388 -12.25 -36.71 -35.33
C ASP A 388 -11.48 -37.91 -34.72
N PRO A 389 -10.72 -38.68 -35.52
CA PRO A 389 -9.95 -39.83 -35.03
C PRO A 389 -8.98 -39.47 -33.90
N ARG A 390 -8.51 -38.21 -33.87
CA ARG A 390 -7.53 -37.71 -32.89
C ARG A 390 -8.14 -37.51 -31.52
N LEU A 391 -9.46 -37.29 -31.45
CA LEU A 391 -10.22 -37.10 -30.20
C LEU A 391 -10.86 -38.39 -29.68
N GLN A 392 -10.89 -39.48 -30.45
CA GLN A 392 -11.52 -40.75 -30.06
C GLN A 392 -10.95 -41.36 -28.77
N ARG A 393 -9.69 -41.05 -28.43
CA ARG A 393 -9.06 -41.49 -27.17
C ARG A 393 -9.70 -40.87 -25.92
N LEU A 394 -10.48 -39.80 -26.09
CA LEU A 394 -11.25 -39.14 -25.03
C LEU A 394 -12.68 -39.69 -24.91
N ALA A 395 -13.01 -40.74 -25.68
CA ALA A 395 -14.32 -41.38 -25.73
C ALA A 395 -15.47 -40.37 -25.92
N PRO A 396 -15.52 -39.65 -27.07
CA PRO A 396 -16.58 -38.68 -27.34
C PRO A 396 -17.96 -39.35 -27.36
N VAL A 397 -18.91 -38.76 -26.66
CA VAL A 397 -20.32 -39.18 -26.64
C VAL A 397 -21.19 -38.01 -27.08
N LYS A 398 -22.05 -38.24 -28.08
CA LYS A 398 -23.01 -37.22 -28.54
C LYS A 398 -24.05 -36.96 -27.46
N VAL A 399 -24.20 -35.68 -27.09
CA VAL A 399 -25.30 -35.21 -26.23
C VAL A 399 -26.39 -34.60 -27.10
N ASP A 400 -26.02 -33.66 -27.97
CA ASP A 400 -26.88 -33.04 -28.98
C ASP A 400 -26.04 -32.66 -30.22
N ASP A 401 -26.59 -31.90 -31.16
CA ASP A 401 -25.89 -31.51 -32.40
C ASP A 401 -24.72 -30.54 -32.18
N LEU A 402 -24.69 -29.85 -31.04
CA LEU A 402 -23.65 -28.89 -30.67
C LEU A 402 -22.74 -29.42 -29.55
N SER A 403 -23.20 -30.39 -28.75
CA SER A 403 -22.57 -30.78 -27.50
C SER A 403 -22.02 -32.21 -27.55
N VAL A 404 -20.74 -32.34 -27.21
CA VAL A 404 -20.01 -33.62 -27.12
C VAL A 404 -19.45 -33.77 -25.71
N LEU A 405 -19.75 -34.90 -25.06
CA LEU A 405 -19.20 -35.24 -23.75
C LEU A 405 -17.92 -36.06 -23.94
N TYR A 406 -16.87 -35.70 -23.23
CA TYR A 406 -15.61 -36.43 -23.17
C TYR A 406 -15.39 -36.98 -21.76
N GLY A 407 -15.02 -38.25 -21.67
CA GLY A 407 -14.68 -38.93 -20.40
C GLY A 407 -13.27 -38.57 -19.90
N ALA A 408 -12.98 -37.28 -19.81
CA ALA A 408 -11.70 -36.75 -19.38
C ALA A 408 -11.84 -35.40 -18.67
N SER A 409 -10.83 -35.06 -17.87
CA SER A 409 -10.76 -33.77 -17.19
C SER A 409 -10.69 -32.61 -18.19
N ARG A 410 -11.20 -31.44 -17.76
CA ARG A 410 -11.25 -30.22 -18.61
C ARG A 410 -9.90 -29.90 -19.22
N LEU A 411 -8.83 -29.91 -18.42
CA LEU A 411 -7.47 -29.63 -18.88
C LEU A 411 -7.06 -30.59 -20.00
N ARG A 412 -7.35 -31.89 -19.86
CA ARG A 412 -6.97 -32.91 -20.85
C ARG A 412 -7.74 -32.73 -22.17
N VAL A 413 -9.03 -32.41 -22.09
CA VAL A 413 -9.86 -32.12 -23.27
C VAL A 413 -9.42 -30.84 -23.95
N GLU A 414 -9.19 -29.78 -23.18
CA GLU A 414 -8.70 -28.49 -23.67
C GLU A 414 -7.35 -28.64 -24.38
N THR A 415 -6.38 -29.33 -23.77
CA THR A 415 -5.08 -29.63 -24.38
C THR A 415 -5.25 -30.37 -25.70
N ALA A 416 -6.06 -31.43 -25.74
CA ALA A 416 -6.28 -32.20 -26.96
C ALA A 416 -6.92 -31.37 -28.09
N LEU A 417 -7.90 -30.52 -27.76
CA LEU A 417 -8.55 -29.66 -28.73
C LEU A 417 -7.58 -28.62 -29.30
N VAL A 418 -6.81 -27.95 -28.44
CA VAL A 418 -5.82 -26.95 -28.84
C VAL A 418 -4.71 -27.58 -29.68
N GLU A 419 -4.17 -28.74 -29.28
CA GLU A 419 -3.16 -29.50 -30.05
C GLU A 419 -3.68 -29.89 -31.44
N ASN A 420 -4.97 -30.17 -31.56
CA ASN A 420 -5.62 -30.50 -32.82
C ASN A 420 -6.13 -29.30 -33.62
N ARG A 421 -5.74 -28.08 -33.21
CA ARG A 421 -6.04 -26.78 -33.85
C ARG A 421 -7.51 -26.37 -33.79
N TYR A 422 -8.25 -26.86 -32.79
CA TYR A 422 -9.56 -26.32 -32.48
C TYR A 422 -9.43 -25.04 -31.64
N THR A 423 -10.26 -24.05 -31.94
CA THR A 423 -10.35 -22.81 -31.15
C THR A 423 -11.18 -23.07 -29.91
N VAL A 424 -10.52 -23.24 -28.77
CA VAL A 424 -11.20 -23.32 -27.48
C VAL A 424 -11.31 -21.92 -26.88
N VAL A 425 -12.52 -21.55 -26.49
CA VAL A 425 -12.81 -20.28 -25.87
C VAL A 425 -13.16 -20.52 -24.40
N ALA A 426 -12.33 -19.97 -23.54
CA ALA A 426 -12.58 -19.93 -22.11
C ALA A 426 -13.22 -18.58 -21.71
N PRO A 427 -14.08 -18.56 -20.68
CA PRO A 427 -14.51 -17.30 -20.09
C PRO A 427 -13.30 -16.50 -19.60
N ALA A 428 -13.41 -15.18 -19.62
CA ALA A 428 -12.40 -14.33 -18.99
C ALA A 428 -12.28 -14.70 -17.51
N ALA A 429 -11.05 -14.73 -16.99
CA ALA A 429 -10.84 -14.88 -15.57
C ALA A 429 -11.51 -13.70 -14.83
N GLU A 430 -12.20 -13.99 -13.73
CA GLU A 430 -12.73 -12.93 -12.88
C GLU A 430 -11.55 -12.16 -12.25
N PRO A 431 -11.60 -10.82 -12.24
CA PRO A 431 -10.57 -10.01 -11.63
C PRO A 431 -10.50 -10.32 -10.12
N VAL A 432 -9.29 -10.58 -9.62
CA VAL A 432 -9.07 -10.83 -8.20
C VAL A 432 -8.72 -9.51 -7.54
N ILE A 433 -9.71 -8.90 -6.89
CA ILE A 433 -9.57 -7.67 -6.12
C ILE A 433 -9.43 -8.03 -4.65
N VAL A 434 -8.47 -7.41 -3.96
CA VAL A 434 -8.14 -7.73 -2.57
C VAL A 434 -8.42 -6.56 -1.64
N GLU A 435 -8.61 -6.79 -0.35
CA GLU A 435 -8.68 -5.67 0.60
C GLU A 435 -7.30 -4.99 0.77
N PRO A 436 -7.23 -3.68 1.04
CA PRO A 436 -6.01 -2.99 1.45
C PRO A 436 -5.37 -3.63 2.69
N CYS A 437 -4.07 -3.39 2.89
CA CYS A 437 -3.38 -3.87 4.09
C CYS A 437 -3.91 -3.14 5.33
N ALA A 438 -4.45 -3.88 6.31
CA ALA A 438 -4.76 -3.30 7.61
C ALA A 438 -3.46 -3.15 8.44
N PRO A 439 -3.26 -2.03 9.15
CA PRO A 439 -2.13 -1.87 10.07
C PRO A 439 -2.38 -2.66 11.38
N THR A 440 -2.57 -3.97 11.30
CA THR A 440 -3.16 -4.76 12.41
C THR A 440 -2.18 -5.01 13.56
N SER A 441 -0.96 -5.47 13.31
CA SER A 441 -0.10 -5.98 14.39
C SER A 441 0.42 -4.91 15.38
N LEU A 442 0.72 -3.70 14.90
CA LEU A 442 1.20 -2.62 15.76
C LEU A 442 0.06 -1.92 16.51
N LEU A 443 -1.12 -1.82 15.89
CA LEU A 443 -2.30 -1.29 16.58
C LEU A 443 -2.80 -2.25 17.64
N GLU A 444 -2.81 -3.56 17.35
CA GLU A 444 -3.09 -4.60 18.34
C GLU A 444 -2.11 -4.54 19.53
N LEU A 445 -0.81 -4.33 19.25
CA LEU A 445 0.18 -4.12 20.30
C LEU A 445 -0.12 -2.86 21.13
N ALA A 446 -0.41 -1.73 20.48
CA ALA A 446 -0.73 -0.48 21.17
C ALA A 446 -1.98 -0.64 22.05
N GLN A 447 -2.99 -1.36 21.58
CA GLN A 447 -4.18 -1.69 22.38
C GLN A 447 -3.81 -2.56 23.58
N HIS A 448 -3.07 -3.64 23.36
CA HIS A 448 -2.63 -4.53 24.43
C HIS A 448 -1.82 -3.80 25.51
N LEU A 449 -0.88 -2.94 25.11
CA LEU A 449 -0.08 -2.13 26.02
C LEU A 449 -0.91 -1.09 26.78
N PHE A 450 -1.92 -0.50 26.13
CA PHE A 450 -2.83 0.44 26.79
C PHE A 450 -3.68 -0.24 27.86
N GLU A 451 -4.18 -1.45 27.58
CA GLU A 451 -4.97 -2.26 28.52
C GLU A 451 -4.12 -2.80 29.67
N THR A 452 -2.88 -3.21 29.39
CA THR A 452 -1.95 -3.80 30.37
C THR A 452 -1.31 -2.73 31.27
N GLY A 453 -1.10 -1.52 30.75
CA GLY A 453 -0.49 -0.42 31.49
C GLY A 453 0.95 -0.75 31.90
N LEU A 454 1.30 -0.44 33.16
CA LEU A 454 2.64 -0.71 33.70
C LEU A 454 2.90 -2.20 34.04
N GLY A 455 1.88 -3.06 33.99
CA GLY A 455 2.01 -4.48 34.34
C GLY A 455 2.28 -4.75 35.84
N SER A 456 1.99 -5.96 36.30
CA SER A 456 2.30 -6.41 37.68
C SER A 456 3.76 -6.85 37.85
N THR A 457 4.41 -7.20 36.75
CA THR A 457 5.83 -7.54 36.61
C THR A 457 6.76 -6.38 36.95
N HIS A 458 6.33 -5.14 36.71
CA HIS A 458 7.13 -3.95 37.01
C HIS A 458 7.39 -3.79 38.51
N LEU A 459 6.36 -3.95 39.36
CA LEU A 459 6.56 -3.84 40.81
C LEU A 459 7.55 -4.89 41.31
N GLU A 460 7.46 -6.11 40.78
CA GLU A 460 8.41 -7.18 41.09
C GLU A 460 9.84 -6.81 40.67
N ARG A 461 10.03 -6.33 39.44
CA ARG A 461 11.34 -5.87 38.94
C ARG A 461 11.89 -4.68 39.72
N ALA A 462 11.09 -3.67 40.01
CA ALA A 462 11.49 -2.49 40.79
C ALA A 462 11.96 -2.90 42.20
N LEU A 463 11.23 -3.82 42.84
CA LEU A 463 11.61 -4.38 44.14
C LEU A 463 12.88 -5.25 44.06
N ILE A 464 13.07 -6.02 42.97
CA ILE A 464 14.31 -6.77 42.73
C ILE A 464 15.50 -5.82 42.58
N THR A 465 15.36 -4.76 41.78
CA THR A 465 16.42 -3.76 41.55
C THR A 465 16.75 -3.01 42.83
N ALA A 466 15.75 -2.51 43.56
CA ALA A 466 15.94 -1.88 44.86
C ALA A 466 16.60 -2.83 45.87
N GLY A 467 16.30 -4.13 45.82
CA GLY A 467 16.96 -5.14 46.64
C GLY A 467 18.43 -5.39 46.29
N LYS A 468 18.79 -5.31 45.00
CA LYS A 468 20.19 -5.39 44.56
C LYS A 468 21.02 -4.19 45.03
N THR A 469 20.43 -3.00 45.04
CA THR A 469 21.10 -1.75 45.46
C THR A 469 20.91 -1.42 46.94
N ARG A 470 20.15 -2.23 47.70
CA ARG A 470 19.72 -1.98 49.09
C ARG A 470 19.08 -0.61 49.29
N THR A 471 18.29 -0.19 48.31
CA THR A 471 17.59 1.09 48.31
C THR A 471 16.26 0.93 49.06
N LYS A 472 15.95 1.86 49.96
CA LYS A 472 14.66 1.88 50.67
C LYS A 472 13.54 2.24 49.71
N VAL A 473 12.40 1.58 49.84
CA VAL A 473 11.18 1.85 49.06
C VAL A 473 10.01 2.09 50.00
N THR A 474 9.18 3.08 49.67
CA THR A 474 7.94 3.37 50.42
C THR A 474 6.76 2.84 49.62
N LEU A 475 5.98 1.93 50.22
CA LEU A 475 4.90 1.19 49.58
C LEU A 475 3.57 1.49 50.27
N LEU A 476 2.51 1.72 49.50
CA LEU A 476 1.13 1.71 49.99
C LEU A 476 0.59 0.28 49.85
N VAL A 477 0.22 -0.35 50.96
CA VAL A 477 -0.17 -1.77 51.00
C VAL A 477 -1.57 -1.92 51.58
N GLU A 478 -2.40 -2.73 50.92
CA GLU A 478 -3.71 -3.12 51.42
C GLU A 478 -3.57 -4.14 52.55
N THR A 479 -4.18 -3.86 53.70
CA THR A 479 -4.24 -4.79 54.85
C THR A 479 -5.68 -5.03 55.26
N SER A 480 -5.93 -6.06 56.07
CA SER A 480 -7.25 -6.35 56.64
C SER A 480 -7.85 -5.21 57.48
N SER A 481 -7.02 -4.24 57.87
CA SER A 481 -7.38 -3.03 58.63
C SER A 481 -7.44 -1.74 57.77
N GLY A 482 -7.31 -1.85 56.45
CA GLY A 482 -7.26 -0.72 55.50
C GLY A 482 -5.87 -0.50 54.89
N ASN A 483 -5.72 0.56 54.10
CA ASN A 483 -4.49 0.89 53.40
C ASN A 483 -3.43 1.43 54.38
N LYS A 484 -2.21 0.92 54.30
CA LYS A 484 -1.09 1.32 55.17
C LYS A 484 0.18 1.57 54.38
N THR A 485 0.85 2.68 54.67
CA THR A 485 2.17 2.98 54.10
C THR A 485 3.27 2.28 54.91
N ILE A 486 4.17 1.58 54.21
CA ILE A 486 5.30 0.82 54.79
C ILE A 486 6.58 1.19 54.04
N THR A 487 7.61 1.63 54.75
CA THR A 487 8.96 1.82 54.18
C THR A 487 9.78 0.56 54.40
N LEU A 488 10.18 -0.08 53.30
CA LEU A 488 10.81 -1.39 53.25
C LEU A 488 12.16 -1.31 52.53
N GLU A 489 13.21 -1.91 53.07
CA GLU A 489 14.43 -2.22 52.32
C GLU A 489 14.30 -3.65 51.76
N PRO A 490 14.07 -3.83 50.44
CA PRO A 490 13.85 -5.16 49.86
C PRO A 490 15.14 -5.98 49.97
N ARG A 491 15.01 -7.26 50.31
CA ARG A 491 16.14 -8.20 50.37
C ARG A 491 16.00 -9.37 49.41
N HIS A 492 14.78 -9.84 49.24
CA HIS A 492 14.49 -10.97 48.35
C HIS A 492 13.09 -10.84 47.78
N VAL A 493 12.96 -11.04 46.48
CA VAL A 493 11.69 -11.00 45.76
C VAL A 493 11.59 -12.28 44.95
N ALA A 494 10.58 -13.10 45.23
CA ALA A 494 10.31 -14.33 44.49
C ALA A 494 8.87 -14.79 44.74
N ASN A 495 8.32 -15.54 43.79
CA ASN A 495 6.98 -16.15 43.89
C ASN A 495 5.88 -15.11 44.20
N GLY A 496 5.96 -13.92 43.61
CA GLY A 496 4.95 -12.86 43.82
C GLY A 496 4.97 -12.25 45.24
N ARG A 497 6.07 -12.37 45.99
CA ARG A 497 6.23 -11.83 47.34
C ARG A 497 7.56 -11.09 47.48
N VAL A 498 7.54 -9.97 48.20
CA VAL A 498 8.74 -9.23 48.61
C VAL A 498 9.00 -9.45 50.09
N ARG A 499 10.24 -9.80 50.42
CA ARG A 499 10.77 -9.87 51.79
C ARG A 499 11.81 -8.78 51.97
N GLY A 500 11.69 -8.02 53.04
CA GLY A 500 12.58 -6.90 53.32
C GLY A 500 12.51 -6.46 54.78
N LEU A 501 13.40 -5.53 55.16
CA LEU A 501 13.40 -4.93 56.49
C LEU A 501 12.48 -3.70 56.48
N ASP A 502 11.46 -3.69 57.32
CA ASP A 502 10.66 -2.49 57.58
C ASP A 502 11.49 -1.55 58.45
N THR A 503 11.94 -0.43 57.88
CA THR A 503 12.87 0.48 58.54
C THR A 503 12.21 1.30 59.66
N VAL A 504 10.88 1.39 59.69
CA VAL A 504 10.14 2.14 60.71
C VAL A 504 9.81 1.24 61.89
N ALA A 505 9.41 0.00 61.62
CA ALA A 505 9.07 -0.97 62.68
C ALA A 505 10.27 -1.78 63.17
N ASP A 506 11.42 -1.71 62.48
CA ASP A 506 12.63 -2.53 62.70
C ASP A 506 12.33 -4.04 62.72
N VAL A 507 11.44 -4.48 61.83
CA VAL A 507 10.99 -5.89 61.74
C VAL A 507 11.09 -6.35 60.29
N GLU A 508 11.54 -7.60 60.11
CA GLU A 508 11.53 -8.22 58.79
C GLU A 508 10.10 -8.59 58.37
N ARG A 509 9.63 -8.06 57.25
CA ARG A 509 8.29 -8.30 56.72
C ARG A 509 8.34 -9.03 55.38
N THR A 510 7.33 -9.86 55.15
CA THR A 510 7.08 -10.48 53.83
C THR A 510 5.69 -10.07 53.35
N LEU A 511 5.62 -9.36 52.24
CA LEU A 511 4.40 -8.81 51.67
C LEU A 511 4.11 -9.47 50.30
N PRO A 512 2.86 -9.87 50.02
CA PRO A 512 2.48 -10.26 48.66
C PRO A 512 2.47 -9.02 47.76
N ILE A 513 3.06 -9.13 46.56
CA ILE A 513 3.14 -8.06 45.56
C ILE A 513 1.74 -7.59 45.16
N SER A 514 0.78 -8.52 45.10
CA SER A 514 -0.63 -8.23 44.80
C SER A 514 -1.34 -7.36 45.85
N ALA A 515 -0.80 -7.22 47.07
CA ALA A 515 -1.36 -6.34 48.09
C ALA A 515 -0.75 -4.93 48.05
N ILE A 516 0.24 -4.68 47.19
CA ILE A 516 0.85 -3.37 47.05
C ILE A 516 0.02 -2.58 46.04
N ILE A 517 -0.62 -1.53 46.53
CA ILE A 517 -1.47 -0.63 45.75
C ILE A 517 -0.60 0.33 44.94
N GLU A 518 0.47 0.86 45.55
CA GLU A 518 1.32 1.88 44.93
C GLU A 518 2.74 1.87 45.52
N LEU A 519 3.74 2.13 44.68
CA LEU A 519 5.13 2.43 45.07
C LEU A 519 5.29 3.95 45.14
N LEU A 520 5.32 4.51 46.36
CA LEU A 520 5.28 5.95 46.59
C LEU A 520 6.65 6.64 46.45
N ALA A 521 7.75 5.96 46.81
CA ALA A 521 9.10 6.52 46.72
C ALA A 521 10.18 5.43 46.65
N VAL A 522 11.32 5.74 46.04
CA VAL A 522 12.53 4.90 45.98
C VAL A 522 13.74 5.77 46.33
N GLY A 523 14.42 5.49 47.44
CA GLY A 523 15.70 6.12 47.79
C GLY A 523 15.68 7.27 48.81
N GLU A 524 14.66 7.35 49.68
CA GLU A 524 14.67 8.25 50.85
C GLU A 524 15.11 7.56 52.15
#